data_AF-A0A3D4SWN0-F1
#
_entry.id   AF-A0A3D4SWN0-F1
#
_cell.length_a   1.000
_cell.length_b   1.000
_cell.length_c   1.000
_cell.angle_alpha   90.00
_cell.angle_beta   90.00
_cell.angle_gamma   90.00
#
_symmetry.space_group_name_H-M   'P 1'
#
loop_
_entity.id
_entity.type
_entity.pdbx_description
1 polymer ?
#
loop_
_entity_poly.entity_id
_entity_poly.type
_entity_poly.pdbx_seq_one_letter_code
_entity_poly.pdbx_strand_id
1 'polypeptide(L)'
;MAVALFAVALVLRLYWYILLGRVIIEMIQSFSRRWTPPRWFAVIAEPLFVLTDFAIKPLRRLIPPLRLGGVALDLSVLVLFLILTILTGIVQSAGIAAA
;
A
#
# COMPACT_ATOMS: atom_id res chain seq x y z
N MET A 1 0.97 -17.82 22.10
CA MET A 1 1.63 -17.86 20.77
C MET A 1 0.63 -17.60 19.64
N ALA A 2 -0.40 -18.44 19.47
CA ALA A 2 -1.36 -18.34 18.36
C ALA A 2 -2.12 -16.99 18.27
N VAL A 3 -2.58 -16.45 19.41
CA VAL A 3 -3.32 -15.17 19.44
C VAL A 3 -2.47 -13.99 18.95
N ALA A 4 -1.18 -13.96 19.31
CA ALA A 4 -0.27 -12.90 18.87
C ALA A 4 -0.02 -12.97 17.36
N LEU A 5 0.21 -14.17 16.82
CA LEU A 5 0.39 -14.38 15.37
C LEU A 5 -0.87 -13.99 14.58
N PHE A 6 -2.05 -14.33 15.11
CA PHE A 6 -3.31 -13.92 14.50
C PHE A 6 -3.48 -12.40 14.46
N ALA A 7 -3.19 -11.70 15.56
CA ALA A 7 -3.27 -10.24 15.63
C ALA A 7 -2.32 -9.57 14.61
N VAL A 8 -1.07 -10.06 14.51
CA VAL A 8 -0.10 -9.55 13.53
C VAL A 8 -0.56 -9.79 12.09
N ALA A 9 -1.05 -11.00 11.79
CA ALA A 9 -1.57 -11.33 10.47
C ALA A 9 -2.78 -10.44 10.09
N LEU A 10 -3.67 -10.15 11.04
CA LEU A 10 -4.81 -9.26 10.83
C LEU A 10 -4.37 -7.84 10.47
N VAL A 11 -3.41 -7.28 11.22
CA VAL A 11 -2.87 -5.93 10.96
C VAL A 11 -2.20 -5.84 9.60
N LEU A 12 -1.36 -6.83 9.26
CA LEU A 12 -0.69 -6.87 7.95
C LEU A 12 -1.71 -6.94 6.80
N ARG A 13 -2.77 -7.74 6.97
CA ARG A 13 -3.81 -7.90 5.97
C ARG A 13 -4.66 -6.64 5.80
N LEU A 14 -5.01 -5.95 6.89
CA LEU A 14 -5.69 -4.66 6.83
C LEU A 14 -4.82 -3.60 6.14
N TYR A 15 -3.54 -3.55 6.47
CA TYR A 15 -2.61 -2.62 5.83
C TYR A 15 -2.43 -2.90 4.33
N TRP A 16 -2.43 -4.18 3.94
CA TRP A 16 -2.42 -4.58 2.53
C TRP A 16 -3.64 -4.03 1.75
N TYR A 17 -4.84 -4.10 2.33
CA TYR A 17 -6.04 -3.52 1.70
C TYR A 17 -5.98 -1.99 1.59
N ILE A 18 -5.44 -1.32 2.61
CA ILE A 18 -5.21 0.14 2.59
C ILE A 18 -4.27 0.52 1.45
N LEU A 19 -3.17 -0.22 1.27
CA LEU A 19 -2.24 -0.01 0.16
C LEU A 19 -2.83 -0.29 -1.19
N LEU A 20 -3.65 -1.33 -1.32
CA LEU A 20 -4.38 -1.61 -2.55
C LEU A 20 -5.30 -0.43 -2.92
N GLY A 21 -6.03 0.11 -1.94
CA GLY A 21 -6.85 1.31 -2.12
C GLY A 21 -6.03 2.48 -2.64
N ARG A 22 -4.88 2.77 -2.01
CA ARG A 22 -3.95 3.82 -2.45
C ARG A 22 -3.48 3.62 -3.90
N VAL A 23 -3.06 2.41 -4.28
CA VAL A 23 -2.65 2.08 -5.67
C VAL A 23 -3.76 2.40 -6.65
N ILE A 24 -4.99 1.95 -6.36
CA ILE A 24 -6.15 2.20 -7.24
C ILE A 24 -6.36 3.70 -7.41
N ILE A 25 -6.33 4.46 -6.30
CA ILE A 25 -6.50 5.91 -6.34
C ILE A 25 -5.40 6.54 -7.20
N GLU A 26 -4.12 6.22 -6.96
CA GLU A 26 -2.99 6.73 -7.74
C GLU A 26 -3.12 6.41 -9.23
N MET A 27 -3.58 5.20 -9.59
CA MET A 27 -3.87 4.84 -10.98
C MET A 27 -4.96 5.73 -11.56
N ILE A 28 -6.07 5.93 -10.85
CA ILE A 28 -7.16 6.80 -11.31
C ILE A 28 -6.62 8.22 -11.58
N GLN A 29 -5.82 8.80 -10.68
CA GLN A 29 -5.27 10.16 -10.90
C GLN A 29 -4.27 10.20 -12.06
N SER A 30 -3.41 9.19 -12.16
CA SER A 30 -2.33 9.16 -13.15
C SER A 30 -2.86 8.94 -14.57
N PHE A 31 -3.91 8.12 -14.72
CA PHE A 31 -4.57 7.87 -16.01
C PHE A 31 -5.62 8.93 -16.36
N SER A 32 -6.21 9.61 -15.38
CA SER A 32 -7.20 10.68 -15.62
C SER A 32 -6.56 12.07 -15.56
N ARG A 33 -6.15 12.57 -16.74
CA ARG A 33 -5.53 13.91 -16.89
C ARG A 33 -6.39 15.09 -16.38
N ARG A 34 -7.71 14.92 -16.24
CA ARG A 34 -8.66 15.95 -15.79
C ARG A 34 -9.52 15.45 -14.62
N TRP A 35 -8.92 14.77 -13.67
CA TRP A 35 -9.63 14.29 -12.51
C TRP A 35 -9.91 15.41 -11.50
N THR A 36 -11.19 15.59 -11.16
CA THR A 36 -11.66 16.54 -10.14
C THR A 36 -12.45 15.76 -9.10
N PRO A 37 -11.78 15.20 -8.06
CA PRO A 37 -12.45 14.37 -7.08
C PRO A 37 -13.47 15.18 -6.26
N PRO A 38 -14.64 14.60 -5.94
CA PRO A 38 -15.61 15.25 -5.08
C PRO A 38 -15.09 15.37 -3.63
N ARG A 39 -15.63 16.31 -2.86
CA ARG A 39 -15.17 16.62 -1.50
C ARG A 39 -15.14 15.39 -0.58
N TRP A 40 -16.14 14.53 -0.65
CA TRP A 40 -16.23 13.31 0.17
C TRP A 40 -15.09 12.33 -0.13
N PHE A 41 -14.60 12.30 -1.38
CA PHE A 41 -13.51 11.42 -1.78
C PHE A 41 -12.22 11.84 -1.08
N ALA A 42 -11.93 13.14 -1.01
CA ALA A 42 -10.74 13.66 -0.34
C ALA A 42 -10.71 13.27 1.14
N VAL A 43 -11.86 13.34 1.82
CA VAL A 43 -11.99 12.97 3.25
C VAL A 43 -11.65 11.49 3.50
N ILE A 44 -12.01 10.60 2.58
CA ILE A 44 -11.70 9.16 2.69
C ILE A 44 -10.26 8.88 2.26
N ALA A 45 -9.79 9.56 1.23
CA ALA A 45 -8.46 9.33 0.66
C ALA A 45 -7.33 9.84 1.57
N GLU A 46 -7.55 10.94 2.28
CA GLU A 46 -6.56 11.53 3.19
C GLU A 46 -6.00 10.55 4.23
N PRO A 47 -6.81 9.83 5.05
CA PRO A 47 -6.27 8.85 5.99
C PRO A 47 -5.55 7.69 5.29
N LEU A 48 -6.01 7.25 4.12
CA LEU A 48 -5.30 6.23 3.33
C LEU A 48 -3.91 6.73 2.92
N PHE A 49 -3.80 7.97 2.44
CA PHE A 49 -2.52 8.56 2.05
C PHE A 49 -1.61 8.77 3.25
N VAL A 50 -2.11 9.24 4.39
CA VAL A 50 -1.29 9.44 5.60
C VAL A 50 -0.70 8.11 6.09
N LEU A 51 -1.54 7.07 6.22
CA LEU A 51 -1.11 5.76 6.70
C LEU A 51 -0.08 5.12 5.77
N THR A 52 -0.27 5.27 4.46
CA THR A 52 0.61 4.67 3.46
C THR A 52 1.88 5.49 3.21
N ASP A 53 1.81 6.83 3.24
CA ASP A 53 2.96 7.71 3.03
C ASP A 53 3.99 7.54 4.14
N PHE A 54 3.57 7.22 5.36
CA PHE A 54 4.50 6.87 6.43
C PHE A 54 5.46 5.74 6.02
N ALA A 55 4.94 4.70 5.38
CA ALA A 55 5.76 3.58 4.91
C ALA A 55 6.42 3.83 3.54
N ILE A 56 5.79 4.60 2.66
CA ILE A 56 6.28 4.83 1.28
C ILE A 56 7.38 5.90 1.24
N LYS A 57 7.32 6.93 2.09
CA LYS A 57 8.34 8.00 2.14
C LYS A 57 9.79 7.50 2.22
N PRO A 58 10.15 6.53 3.09
CA PRO A 58 11.51 6.00 3.11
C PRO A 58 11.87 5.26 1.81
N LEU A 59 10.93 4.54 1.20
CA LEU A 59 11.16 3.83 -0.07
C LEU A 59 11.37 4.81 -1.24
N ARG A 60 10.62 5.91 -1.28
CA ARG A 60 10.77 6.96 -2.31
C ARG A 60 12.15 7.59 -2.35
N ARG A 61 12.90 7.54 -1.25
CA ARG A 61 14.30 8.00 -1.22
C ARG A 61 15.24 7.03 -1.94
N LEU A 62 14.90 5.75 -1.97
CA LEU A 62 15.70 4.69 -2.60
C LEU A 62 15.27 4.43 -4.04
N ILE A 63 13.96 4.50 -4.33
CA ILE A 63 13.38 4.11 -5.61
C ILE A 63 12.50 5.26 -6.11
N PRO A 64 13.07 6.21 -6.87
CA PRO A 64 12.32 7.36 -7.35
C PRO A 64 11.21 6.93 -8.33
N PRO A 65 10.10 7.71 -8.41
CA PRO A 65 9.01 7.41 -9.31
C PRO A 65 9.47 7.48 -10.77
N LEU A 66 9.06 6.50 -11.57
CA LEU A 66 9.36 6.48 -13.01
C LEU A 66 8.32 7.30 -13.77
N ARG A 67 8.80 8.19 -14.63
CA ARG A 67 7.95 8.96 -15.53
C ARG A 67 7.99 8.33 -16.91
N LEU A 68 6.85 7.84 -17.39
CA LEU A 68 6.69 7.21 -18.69
C LEU A 68 5.64 7.99 -19.50
N GLY A 69 6.05 8.66 -20.58
CA GLY A 69 5.12 9.25 -21.55
C GLY A 69 4.10 10.26 -20.97
N GLY A 70 4.50 11.04 -19.97
CA GLY A 70 3.62 12.02 -19.29
C GLY A 70 2.79 11.45 -18.15
N VAL A 71 2.93 10.16 -17.83
CA VAL A 71 2.32 9.49 -16.67
C VAL A 71 3.43 9.17 -15.67
N ALA A 72 3.23 9.51 -14.40
CA ALA A 72 4.15 9.14 -13.32
C ALA A 72 3.65 7.86 -12.66
N LEU A 73 4.48 6.81 -12.66
CA LEU A 73 4.22 5.56 -11.96
C LEU A 73 5.10 5.49 -10.73
N ASP A 74 4.48 5.42 -9.55
CA ASP A 74 5.20 5.31 -8.29
C ASP A 74 5.63 3.85 -8.03
N LEU A 75 6.85 3.53 -8.44
CA LEU A 75 7.47 2.24 -8.19
C LEU A 75 7.60 1.91 -6.70
N SER A 76 7.72 2.92 -5.83
CA SER A 76 7.86 2.68 -4.39
C SER A 76 6.63 1.99 -3.82
N VAL A 77 5.45 2.27 -4.37
CA VAL A 77 4.19 1.66 -3.93
C VAL A 77 4.15 0.18 -4.33
N LEU A 78 4.56 -0.13 -5.57
CA LEU A 78 4.69 -1.52 -6.06
C LEU A 78 5.67 -2.33 -5.22
N VAL A 79 6.82 -1.74 -4.89
CA VAL A 79 7.82 -2.39 -4.05
C VAL A 79 7.30 -2.61 -2.63
N LEU A 80 6.60 -1.63 -2.03
CA LEU A 80 5.99 -1.81 -0.72
C LEU A 80 4.94 -2.93 -0.72
N PHE A 81 4.14 -3.01 -1.78
CA PHE A 81 3.14 -4.06 -1.95
C PHE A 81 3.78 -5.45 -2.03
N LEU A 82 4.90 -5.57 -2.74
CA LEU A 82 5.66 -6.82 -2.81
C LEU A 82 6.24 -7.20 -1.44
N ILE A 83 6.84 -6.24 -0.74
CA ILE A 83 7.40 -6.44 0.62
C ILE A 83 6.31 -6.97 1.57
N LEU A 84 5.12 -6.36 1.57
CA LEU A 84 4.02 -6.80 2.43
C LEU A 84 3.47 -8.17 2.08
N THR A 85 3.41 -8.50 0.80
CA THR A 85 2.96 -9.82 0.34
C THR A 85 3.90 -10.91 0.86
N ILE A 86 5.22 -10.66 0.77
CA ILE A 86 6.25 -11.57 1.29
C ILE A 86 6.16 -11.67 2.82
N LEU A 87 6.10 -10.55 3.54
CA LEU A 87 5.96 -10.52 5.01
C LEU A 87 4.72 -11.29 5.48
N THR A 88 3.58 -11.09 4.81
CA THR A 88 2.33 -11.79 5.14
C THR A 88 2.48 -13.29 4.91
N GLY A 89 3.12 -13.70 3.81
CA GLY A 89 3.40 -15.11 3.52
C GLY A 89 4.30 -15.77 4.58
N ILE A 90 5.34 -15.06 5.03
CA ILE A 90 6.25 -15.54 6.10
C ILE A 90 5.52 -15.69 7.44
N VAL A 91 4.70 -14.71 7.81
CA VAL A 91 3.92 -14.77 9.06
C VAL A 91 2.91 -15.92 9.02
N GLN A 92 2.26 -16.14 7.87
CA GLN A 92 1.33 -17.25 7.69
C GLN A 92 2.02 -18.61 7.71
N SER A 93 3.18 -18.76 7.06
CA SER A 93 3.93 -20.03 7.08
C SER A 93 4.45 -20.36 8.49
N ALA A 94 4.91 -19.36 9.24
CA ALA A 94 5.28 -19.53 10.64
C ALA A 94 4.09 -19.91 11.54
N GLY A 95 2.89 -19.40 11.23
CA GLY A 95 1.65 -19.79 11.92
C GLY A 95 1.22 -21.22 11.63
N ILE A 96 1.42 -21.71 10.41
CA ILE A 96 1.13 -23.11 10.02
C ILE A 96 2.16 -24.07 10.65
N ALA A 97 3.43 -23.70 10.70
CA ALA A 97 4.48 -24.52 11.32
C ALA A 97 4.39 -24.59 12.85
N ALA A 98 3.65 -23.67 13.48
CA ALA A 98 3.44 -23.61 14.92
C ALA A 98 2.09 -24.21 15.37
N ALA A 99 1.30 -24.76 14.44
CA ALA A 99 0.03 -25.45 14.67
C ALA A 99 0.21 -26.97 14.56
#